data_AF-A0A961LEI4-F1
#
_entry.id   AF-A0A961LEI4-F1
#
_cell.length_a   1.000
_cell.length_b   1.000
_cell.length_c   1.000
_cell.angle_alpha   90.00
_cell.angle_beta   90.00
_cell.angle_gamma   90.00
#
_symmetry.space_group_name_H-M   'P 1'
#
loop_
_entity.id
_entity.type
_entity.pdbx_description
1 polymer ?
#
loop_
_entity_poly.entity_id
_entity_poly.type
_entity_poly.pdbx_seq_one_letter_code
_entity_poly.pdbx_strand_id
1 'polypeptide(L)'
;MQATKKDLFAPRLGGTRAKIVLAVLAVVYAAASVAMQIEWTSSIAQYFPPIELAMWTALAVAVGLTAILAFRRGARGLMWRHWLLAAGTIATLAIIELGDAMVDRQETAASLDMRQLEYLAHAALAVTVASALLVLSRIQRGSRWMQIALAAIVAFQALAIVVEYSETLLPFGSSGGAGYVVFTAELAELLCIELYVVAIAIWGLKSRADVQRLIMRDRIADLPPEAIGAKMREIHRHGGYRQRFSHPPIRIAYVPVVKQFVLLLATAWLTAKAGPGVKQATGIPLWRQAWDMIGIWFSDGIDPPSYYQMELYRPERKSWAPEVLTRFETKNGMLSALNRMRPCPYPLSEMSHKQFFYQRCSEAGLPNPGVLAVVGDGHTRLMAPRTAFARDLFCKPERGMGAIGTMAFTCLAPDHYADASGKHCDLDGVLADIGRQSGGTPIIVQPWLRNHSGIADLANESLVTFRVVTSLGNGPAPVVVLAMLRVLAKLEPAWTEALDEEYASPIDLGSGRLGLFTGDNMATSCLRYERHPLTGAEIAGRMVPMWGAIKALAVQAHATFRHRTVVGWDIALTADGPVLLEGNGNLDVMFLQRVHDLPAGRTQFGVMLDQLLDTLVTTRVKAGHSDLDDRG
;
A
#
# COMPACT_ATOMS: atom_id res chain seq x y z
N MET A 1 29.52 -20.67 17.83
CA MET A 1 29.31 -19.41 18.58
C MET A 1 27.84 -19.28 18.91
N GLN A 2 27.52 -19.18 20.20
CA GLN A 2 26.17 -19.32 20.78
C GLN A 2 25.15 -18.34 20.16
N ALA A 3 24.10 -18.89 19.54
CA ALA A 3 22.94 -18.14 19.08
C ALA A 3 21.95 -17.94 20.25
N THR A 4 21.81 -16.70 20.69
CA THR A 4 20.90 -16.29 21.76
C THR A 4 19.45 -16.35 21.28
N LYS A 5 18.68 -17.32 21.80
CA LYS A 5 17.23 -17.51 21.65
C LYS A 5 16.40 -16.38 22.31
N LYS A 6 16.43 -15.13 21.83
CA LYS A 6 15.66 -14.03 22.49
C LYS A 6 14.72 -13.15 21.66
N ASP A 7 14.48 -13.42 20.38
CA ASP A 7 13.68 -12.51 19.54
C ASP A 7 12.33 -13.06 19.03
N LEU A 8 11.72 -14.03 19.73
CA LEU A 8 10.50 -14.69 19.21
C LEU A 8 9.16 -13.98 19.44
N PHE A 9 9.06 -12.90 20.23
CA PHE A 9 7.76 -12.28 20.57
C PHE A 9 7.78 -10.76 20.82
N ALA A 10 8.37 -9.97 19.90
CA ALA A 10 8.27 -8.51 19.98
C ALA A 10 7.31 -7.95 18.90
N PRO A 11 6.12 -7.43 19.26
CA PRO A 11 5.22 -6.82 18.29
C PRO A 11 5.81 -5.51 17.75
N ARG A 12 6.18 -5.50 16.46
CA ARG A 12 6.71 -4.35 15.73
C ARG A 12 5.59 -3.41 15.28
N LEU A 13 5.07 -2.59 16.19
CA LEU A 13 4.06 -1.56 15.88
C LEU A 13 4.73 -0.25 15.44
N GLY A 14 4.77 0.00 14.13
CA GLY A 14 5.28 1.23 13.54
C GLY A 14 4.45 2.47 13.93
N GLY A 15 5.08 3.47 14.54
CA GLY A 15 4.35 4.50 15.27
C GLY A 15 3.80 5.70 14.48
N THR A 16 3.28 5.46 13.28
CA THR A 16 2.19 6.25 12.67
C THR A 16 0.89 5.45 12.71
N ARG A 17 0.96 4.13 12.54
CA ARG A 17 -0.18 3.20 12.64
C ARG A 17 -0.62 3.01 14.09
N ALA A 18 0.33 2.91 15.02
CA ALA A 18 0.01 2.92 16.45
C ALA A 18 -0.77 4.19 16.83
N LYS A 19 -0.35 5.38 16.35
CA LYS A 19 -0.98 6.68 16.63
C LYS A 19 -2.43 6.80 16.15
N ILE A 20 -2.76 6.14 15.04
CA ILE A 20 -4.11 6.14 14.45
C ILE A 20 -5.00 5.12 15.14
N VAL A 21 -4.49 3.91 15.39
CA VAL A 21 -5.21 2.90 16.17
C VAL A 21 -5.48 3.43 17.58
N LEU A 22 -4.51 4.13 18.18
CA LEU A 22 -4.63 4.93 19.39
C LEU A 22 -5.78 5.93 19.33
N ALA A 23 -5.82 6.80 18.31
CA ALA A 23 -6.86 7.82 18.16
C ALA A 23 -8.25 7.23 17.92
N VAL A 24 -8.35 6.03 17.34
CA VAL A 24 -9.63 5.34 17.10
C VAL A 24 -10.10 4.66 18.36
N LEU A 25 -9.23 3.92 19.03
CA LEU A 25 -9.53 3.29 20.31
C LEU A 25 -9.95 4.35 21.33
N ALA A 26 -9.29 5.51 21.31
CA ALA A 26 -9.66 6.69 22.07
C ALA A 26 -11.07 7.24 21.79
N VAL A 27 -11.45 7.41 20.51
CA VAL A 27 -12.75 7.95 20.13
C VAL A 27 -13.87 6.92 20.35
N VAL A 28 -13.60 5.64 20.07
CA VAL A 28 -14.52 4.54 20.35
C VAL A 28 -14.69 4.37 21.86
N TYR A 29 -13.61 4.55 22.64
CA TYR A 29 -13.64 4.59 24.10
C TYR A 29 -14.51 5.76 24.60
N ALA A 30 -14.26 6.99 24.16
CA ALA A 30 -15.07 8.16 24.56
C ALA A 30 -16.56 7.96 24.21
N ALA A 31 -16.86 7.45 23.02
CA ALA A 31 -18.23 7.18 22.60
C ALA A 31 -18.87 6.01 23.38
N ALA A 32 -18.12 4.96 23.71
CA ALA A 32 -18.61 3.83 24.50
C ALA A 32 -18.81 4.21 25.97
N SER A 33 -17.90 5.01 26.56
CA SER A 33 -18.03 5.55 27.91
C SER A 33 -19.24 6.48 28.03
N VAL A 34 -19.46 7.37 27.05
CA VAL A 34 -20.66 8.21 26.98
C VAL A 34 -21.92 7.38 26.76
N ALA A 35 -21.89 6.35 25.89
CA ALA A 35 -23.04 5.47 25.67
C ALA A 35 -23.37 4.59 26.89
N MET A 36 -22.37 4.10 27.61
CA MET A 36 -22.52 3.31 28.85
C MET A 36 -23.00 4.17 30.03
N GLN A 37 -22.89 5.50 29.95
CA GLN A 37 -23.52 6.42 30.90
C GLN A 37 -24.98 6.76 30.55
N ILE A 38 -25.41 6.57 29.29
CA ILE A 38 -26.74 6.98 28.81
C ILE A 38 -27.80 5.89 28.97
N GLU A 39 -27.42 4.61 29.02
CA GLU A 39 -28.30 3.51 29.37
C GLU A 39 -27.51 2.51 30.21
N TRP A 40 -27.94 2.16 31.45
CA TRP A 40 -27.82 0.78 31.99
C TRP A 40 -28.46 0.61 33.38
N THR A 41 -29.42 -0.31 33.46
CA THR A 41 -30.17 -0.75 34.65
C THR A 41 -30.04 -2.27 34.86
N SER A 42 -28.82 -2.83 34.86
CA SER A 42 -28.64 -4.29 35.03
C SER A 42 -27.53 -4.72 36.02
N SER A 43 -27.64 -5.95 36.51
CA SER A 43 -27.08 -6.52 37.76
C SER A 43 -25.55 -6.63 37.87
N ILE A 44 -24.78 -6.26 36.84
CA ILE A 44 -23.31 -6.18 36.92
C ILE A 44 -22.86 -4.91 37.68
N ALA A 45 -23.74 -3.91 37.79
CA ALA A 45 -23.51 -2.64 38.49
C ALA A 45 -23.26 -2.78 40.00
N GLN A 46 -23.49 -3.95 40.59
CA GLN A 46 -23.29 -4.20 42.02
C GLN A 46 -21.83 -4.46 42.40
N TYR A 47 -20.94 -4.71 41.42
CA TYR A 47 -19.56 -5.13 41.69
C TYR A 47 -18.47 -4.19 41.16
N PHE A 48 -18.79 -3.32 40.19
CA PHE A 48 -17.86 -2.31 39.66
C PHE A 48 -18.63 -1.06 39.20
N PRO A 49 -18.43 0.10 39.83
CA PRO A 49 -18.91 1.38 39.31
C PRO A 49 -18.42 1.58 37.86
N PRO A 50 -19.27 2.05 36.92
CA PRO A 50 -18.90 2.25 35.51
C PRO A 50 -17.69 3.19 35.33
N ILE A 51 -17.54 4.15 36.23
CA ILE A 51 -16.41 5.09 36.29
C ILE A 51 -15.11 4.34 36.62
N GLU A 52 -15.11 3.50 37.65
CA GLU A 52 -13.95 2.65 37.97
C GLU A 52 -13.57 1.77 36.79
N LEU A 53 -14.52 1.04 36.17
CA LEU A 53 -14.19 0.14 35.06
C LEU A 53 -13.65 0.91 33.83
N ALA A 54 -14.19 2.09 33.54
CA ALA A 54 -13.69 2.97 32.49
C ALA A 54 -12.27 3.47 32.82
N MET A 55 -12.03 3.86 34.07
CA MET A 55 -10.74 4.34 34.56
C MET A 55 -9.68 3.24 34.57
N TRP A 56 -9.98 2.04 35.07
CA TRP A 56 -9.12 0.86 35.02
C TRP A 56 -8.75 0.49 33.58
N THR A 57 -9.71 0.58 32.67
CA THR A 57 -9.48 0.29 31.24
C THR A 57 -8.62 1.38 30.60
N ALA A 58 -8.87 2.67 30.91
CA ALA A 58 -8.07 3.79 30.44
C ALA A 58 -6.63 3.73 30.94
N LEU A 59 -6.44 3.32 32.19
CA LEU A 59 -5.14 3.21 32.85
C LEU A 59 -4.32 2.03 32.31
N ALA A 60 -4.95 0.87 32.13
CA ALA A 60 -4.33 -0.29 31.47
C ALA A 60 -3.94 0.02 30.02
N VAL A 61 -4.79 0.75 29.30
CA VAL A 61 -4.51 1.24 27.95
C VAL A 61 -3.37 2.26 27.99
N ALA A 62 -3.37 3.24 28.88
CA ALA A 62 -2.31 4.25 29.01
C ALA A 62 -0.95 3.64 29.38
N VAL A 63 -0.89 2.68 30.31
CA VAL A 63 0.31 1.92 30.65
C VAL A 63 0.79 1.11 29.44
N GLY A 64 -0.12 0.38 28.77
CA GLY A 64 0.20 -0.39 27.57
C GLY A 64 0.75 0.49 26.45
N LEU A 65 0.16 1.66 26.23
CA LEU A 65 0.58 2.65 25.24
C LEU A 65 1.93 3.26 25.58
N THR A 66 2.16 3.61 26.85
CA THR A 66 3.42 4.19 27.31
C THR A 66 4.55 3.17 27.27
N ALA A 67 4.27 1.90 27.59
CA ALA A 67 5.22 0.80 27.43
C ALA A 67 5.54 0.54 25.95
N ILE A 68 4.54 0.51 25.06
CA ILE A 68 4.74 0.38 23.61
C ILE A 68 5.59 1.54 23.06
N LEU A 69 5.40 2.75 23.58
CA LEU A 69 6.20 3.93 23.20
C LEU A 69 7.62 3.89 23.77
N ALA A 70 7.83 3.37 25.00
CA ALA A 70 9.14 3.23 25.63
C ALA A 70 10.01 2.10 25.00
N PHE A 71 9.38 1.02 24.54
CA PHE A 71 10.06 -0.10 23.86
C PHE A 71 10.22 0.11 22.34
N ARG A 72 9.71 1.22 21.79
CA ARG A 72 9.91 1.63 20.39
C ARG A 72 11.38 1.98 20.15
N ARG A 73 12.08 1.26 19.25
CA ARG A 73 13.46 1.62 18.85
C ARG A 73 13.51 3.08 18.36
N GLY A 74 14.34 3.89 19.02
CA GLY A 74 14.65 5.28 18.67
C GLY A 74 14.69 6.26 19.85
N ALA A 75 14.01 5.97 20.96
CA ALA A 75 14.22 6.72 22.21
C ALA A 75 15.45 6.13 22.91
N ARG A 76 16.64 6.66 22.63
CA ARG A 76 17.80 6.51 23.53
C ARG A 76 18.15 7.88 24.09
N GLY A 77 18.50 7.93 25.38
CA GLY A 77 18.82 9.16 26.08
C GLY A 77 17.63 9.80 26.79
N LEU A 78 17.54 11.12 26.76
CA LEU A 78 16.66 11.92 27.63
C LEU A 78 15.17 11.53 27.47
N MET A 79 14.64 11.40 26.25
CA MET A 79 13.22 11.06 26.02
C MET A 79 12.82 9.67 26.57
N TRP A 80 13.69 8.68 26.53
CA TRP A 80 13.40 7.35 27.08
C TRP A 80 13.23 7.38 28.59
N ARG A 81 14.07 8.17 29.28
CA ARG A 81 13.92 8.42 30.72
C ARG A 81 12.60 9.10 31.07
N HIS A 82 12.12 10.01 30.22
CA HIS A 82 10.84 10.70 30.43
C HIS A 82 9.63 9.78 30.20
N TRP A 83 9.68 8.89 29.21
CA TRP A 83 8.61 7.90 28.99
C TRP A 83 8.56 6.82 30.07
N LEU A 84 9.72 6.40 30.60
CA LEU A 84 9.77 5.53 31.77
C LEU A 84 9.26 6.24 33.02
N LEU A 85 9.58 7.52 33.21
CA LEU A 85 9.05 8.32 34.31
C LEU A 85 7.52 8.39 34.22
N ALA A 86 6.98 8.71 33.04
CA ALA A 86 5.53 8.74 32.80
C ALA A 86 4.85 7.39 33.02
N ALA A 87 5.45 6.29 32.53
CA ALA A 87 4.93 4.94 32.80
C ALA A 87 4.94 4.60 34.29
N GLY A 88 6.01 4.99 35.00
CA GLY A 88 6.12 4.83 36.44
C GLY A 88 5.08 5.65 37.21
N THR A 89 4.83 6.89 36.82
CA THR A 89 3.80 7.75 37.42
C THR A 89 2.41 7.15 37.21
N ILE A 90 2.08 6.73 35.98
CA ILE A 90 0.78 6.12 35.67
C ILE A 90 0.60 4.80 36.43
N ALA A 91 1.65 3.99 36.54
CA ALA A 91 1.61 2.76 37.34
C ALA A 91 1.46 3.03 38.85
N THR A 92 2.03 4.14 39.35
CA THR A 92 1.91 4.54 40.75
C THR A 92 0.48 4.99 41.04
N LEU A 93 -0.11 5.84 40.18
CA LEU A 93 -1.53 6.21 40.23
C LEU A 93 -2.45 4.98 40.22
N ALA A 94 -2.15 3.99 39.37
CA ALA A 94 -2.87 2.71 39.34
C ALA A 94 -2.79 1.92 40.65
N ILE A 95 -1.65 1.96 41.32
CA ILE A 95 -1.45 1.24 42.59
C ILE A 95 -2.18 1.96 43.73
N ILE A 96 -2.25 3.29 43.71
CA ILE A 96 -2.97 4.11 44.70
C ILE A 96 -4.47 3.84 44.61
N GLU A 97 -5.03 3.97 43.41
CA GLU A 97 -6.43 3.60 43.10
C GLU A 97 -6.77 2.17 43.52
N LEU A 98 -5.82 1.24 43.34
CA LEU A 98 -6.04 -0.17 43.70
C LEU A 98 -6.00 -0.35 45.23
N GLY A 99 -5.19 0.47 45.90
CA GLY A 99 -5.12 0.57 47.34
C GLY A 99 -6.42 1.10 47.92
N ASP A 100 -6.96 2.20 47.38
CA ASP A 100 -8.21 2.81 47.85
C ASP A 100 -9.41 1.88 47.62
N ALA A 101 -9.52 1.27 46.43
CA ALA A 101 -10.55 0.27 46.14
C ALA A 101 -10.44 -1.01 47.00
N MET A 102 -9.24 -1.34 47.51
CA MET A 102 -9.04 -2.47 48.44
C MET A 102 -9.33 -2.08 49.89
N VAL A 103 -9.01 -0.86 50.31
CA VAL A 103 -9.31 -0.32 51.65
C VAL A 103 -10.81 -0.16 51.83
N ASP A 104 -11.53 0.34 50.82
CA ASP A 104 -12.99 0.49 50.86
C ASP A 104 -13.73 -0.87 50.89
N ARG A 105 -13.04 -1.96 50.50
CA ARG A 105 -13.58 -3.34 50.51
C ARG A 105 -13.19 -4.18 51.74
N GLN A 106 -12.22 -3.75 52.56
CA GLN A 106 -11.83 -4.43 53.80
C GLN A 106 -11.95 -3.50 55.00
N GLU A 107 -13.08 -3.58 55.70
CA GLU A 107 -13.17 -3.19 57.11
C GLU A 107 -12.24 -4.09 57.94
N THR A 108 -10.94 -3.77 58.05
CA THR A 108 -10.15 -3.77 59.30
C THR A 108 -8.63 -3.72 59.08
N ALA A 109 -8.02 -2.71 59.71
CA ALA A 109 -6.77 -2.74 60.48
C ALA A 109 -5.53 -3.45 59.89
N ALA A 110 -4.68 -2.68 59.22
CA ALA A 110 -3.24 -2.69 59.51
C ALA A 110 -2.62 -1.32 59.15
N SER A 111 -1.96 -0.73 60.14
CA SER A 111 -1.28 0.56 60.14
C SER A 111 -0.11 0.63 59.15
N LEU A 112 -0.40 0.85 57.87
CA LEU A 112 0.51 1.62 57.02
C LEU A 112 -0.04 3.04 56.97
N ASP A 113 0.85 4.00 57.12
CA ASP A 113 0.55 5.43 57.12
C ASP A 113 0.07 5.86 55.73
N MET A 114 -1.15 5.46 55.36
CA MET A 114 -1.78 5.65 54.04
C MET A 114 -1.87 7.13 53.67
N ARG A 115 -2.00 8.01 54.68
CA ARG A 115 -1.91 9.46 54.48
C ARG A 115 -0.54 9.88 53.96
N GLN A 116 0.55 9.29 54.43
CA GLN A 116 1.89 9.58 53.86
C GLN A 116 2.03 9.09 52.42
N LEU A 117 1.38 7.98 52.06
CA LEU A 117 1.30 7.47 50.68
C LEU A 117 0.47 8.39 49.78
N GLU A 118 -0.68 8.89 50.27
CA GLU A 118 -1.45 9.95 49.58
C GLU A 118 -0.61 11.22 49.42
N TYR A 119 0.08 11.72 50.45
CA TYR A 119 0.92 12.91 50.32
C TYR A 119 2.08 12.71 49.33
N LEU A 120 2.68 11.52 49.29
CA LEU A 120 3.71 11.16 48.30
C LEU A 120 3.13 11.06 46.89
N ALA A 121 1.90 10.57 46.74
CA ALA A 121 1.17 10.53 45.48
C ALA A 121 0.87 11.94 44.95
N HIS A 122 0.34 12.81 45.80
CA HIS A 122 0.05 14.20 45.49
C HIS A 122 1.33 14.99 45.17
N ALA A 123 2.43 14.73 45.88
CA ALA A 123 3.74 15.29 45.57
C ALA A 123 4.28 14.79 44.21
N ALA A 124 4.11 13.50 43.90
CA ALA A 124 4.49 12.92 42.61
C ALA A 124 3.64 13.48 41.45
N LEU A 125 2.35 13.69 41.67
CA LEU A 125 1.43 14.31 40.73
C LEU A 125 1.80 15.79 40.49
N ALA A 126 2.08 16.54 41.55
CA ALA A 126 2.54 17.93 41.47
C ALA A 126 3.88 18.07 40.73
N VAL A 127 4.84 17.16 40.97
CA VAL A 127 6.10 17.10 40.22
C VAL A 127 5.85 16.76 38.75
N THR A 128 4.87 15.92 38.44
CA THR A 128 4.49 15.56 37.07
C THR A 128 3.83 16.73 36.35
N VAL A 129 2.93 17.46 37.01
CA VAL A 129 2.30 18.70 36.50
C VAL A 129 3.34 19.79 36.30
N ALA A 130 4.25 20.01 37.25
CA ALA A 130 5.35 20.97 37.12
C ALA A 130 6.32 20.59 35.98
N SER A 131 6.61 19.31 35.80
CA SER A 131 7.42 18.79 34.69
C SER A 131 6.72 18.97 33.35
N ALA A 132 5.39 18.75 33.28
CA ALA A 132 4.59 19.01 32.11
C ALA A 132 4.56 20.50 31.76
N LEU A 133 4.41 21.39 32.76
CA LEU A 133 4.47 22.85 32.60
C LEU A 133 5.86 23.35 32.14
N LEU A 134 6.95 22.74 32.62
CA LEU A 134 8.32 23.01 32.17
C LEU A 134 8.58 22.53 30.74
N VAL A 135 7.97 21.41 30.33
CA VAL A 135 8.00 20.94 28.94
C VAL A 135 7.16 21.86 28.05
N LEU A 136 5.99 22.30 28.51
CA LEU A 136 5.10 23.24 27.81
C LEU A 136 5.73 24.60 27.58
N SER A 137 6.43 25.16 28.59
CA SER A 137 7.11 26.45 28.47
C SER A 137 8.30 26.42 27.50
N ARG A 138 8.86 25.23 27.24
CA ARG A 138 9.91 25.01 26.23
C ARG A 138 9.37 24.69 24.83
N ILE A 139 8.08 24.35 24.69
CA ILE A 139 7.41 24.16 23.38
C ILE A 139 6.95 25.53 22.85
N GLN A 140 7.91 26.38 22.47
CA GLN A 140 7.61 27.72 21.90
C GLN A 140 7.05 27.70 20.47
N ARG A 141 6.87 26.53 19.84
CA ARG A 141 6.52 26.41 18.40
C ARG A 141 5.30 25.51 18.13
N GLY A 142 4.30 25.56 19.02
CA GLY A 142 3.04 24.81 18.93
C GLY A 142 1.87 25.57 18.29
N SER A 143 0.79 24.84 17.96
CA SER A 143 -0.50 25.39 17.53
C SER A 143 -1.21 26.06 18.70
N ARG A 144 -1.79 27.26 18.54
CA ARG A 144 -2.62 27.91 19.58
C ARG A 144 -3.65 26.96 20.20
N TRP A 145 -4.34 26.17 19.38
CA TRP A 145 -5.30 25.15 19.84
C TRP A 145 -4.71 24.04 20.72
N MET A 146 -3.45 23.65 20.50
CA MET A 146 -2.79 22.63 21.34
C MET A 146 -2.38 23.23 22.67
N GLN A 147 -1.93 24.49 22.68
CA GLN A 147 -1.64 25.22 23.92
C GLN A 147 -2.93 25.43 24.74
N ILE A 148 -4.06 25.72 24.08
CA ILE A 148 -5.37 25.81 24.72
C ILE A 148 -5.80 24.46 25.31
N ALA A 149 -5.68 23.36 24.56
CA ALA A 149 -6.02 22.02 25.06
C ALA A 149 -5.15 21.61 26.26
N LEU A 150 -3.84 21.87 26.19
CA LEU A 150 -2.90 21.57 27.29
C LEU A 150 -3.12 22.47 28.51
N ALA A 151 -3.48 23.74 28.30
CA ALA A 151 -3.87 24.63 29.40
C ALA A 151 -5.18 24.18 30.06
N ALA A 152 -6.15 23.70 29.27
CA ALA A 152 -7.39 23.13 29.78
C ALA A 152 -7.13 21.86 30.61
N ILE A 153 -6.28 20.95 30.15
CA ILE A 153 -5.84 19.76 30.92
C ILE A 153 -5.30 20.16 32.29
N VAL A 154 -4.35 21.12 32.33
CA VAL A 154 -3.77 21.59 33.59
C VAL A 154 -4.82 22.25 34.48
N ALA A 155 -5.75 23.02 33.91
CA ALA A 155 -6.82 23.68 34.67
C ALA A 155 -7.80 22.67 35.28
N PHE A 156 -8.21 21.64 34.53
CA PHE A 156 -9.10 20.60 35.05
C PHE A 156 -8.42 19.73 36.10
N GLN A 157 -7.13 19.44 35.92
CA GLN A 157 -6.35 18.67 36.89
C GLN A 157 -6.10 19.46 38.19
N ALA A 158 -5.86 20.76 38.09
CA ALA A 158 -5.80 21.65 39.25
C ALA A 158 -7.16 21.76 39.95
N LEU A 159 -8.26 21.81 39.18
CA LEU A 159 -9.61 21.84 39.73
C LEU A 159 -9.93 20.55 40.49
N ALA A 160 -9.64 19.38 39.93
CA ALA A 160 -9.83 18.10 40.60
C ALA A 160 -9.09 18.05 41.95
N ILE A 161 -7.80 18.41 41.95
CA ILE A 161 -6.98 18.48 43.17
C ILE A 161 -7.57 19.47 44.19
N VAL A 162 -8.00 20.66 43.76
CA VAL A 162 -8.58 21.67 44.66
C VAL A 162 -9.90 21.21 45.27
N VAL A 163 -10.74 20.55 44.48
CA VAL A 163 -12.04 20.02 44.91
C VAL A 163 -11.84 18.91 45.94
N GLU A 164 -10.92 17.99 45.69
CA GLU A 164 -10.56 16.89 46.60
C GLU A 164 -9.91 17.40 47.91
N TYR A 165 -9.02 18.39 47.82
CA TYR A 165 -8.46 19.05 49.00
C TYR A 165 -9.48 19.89 49.78
N SER A 166 -10.53 20.36 49.10
CA SER A 166 -11.61 21.12 49.75
C SER A 166 -12.50 20.22 50.60
N GLU A 167 -12.68 18.94 50.23
CA GLU A 167 -13.40 17.97 51.07
C GLU A 167 -12.65 17.64 52.36
N THR A 168 -11.32 17.62 52.31
CA THR A 168 -10.48 17.37 53.49
C THR A 168 -10.33 18.58 54.41
N LEU A 169 -10.44 19.81 53.88
CA LEU A 169 -10.31 21.06 54.64
C LEU A 169 -11.64 21.66 55.13
N LEU A 170 -12.75 21.42 54.42
CA LEU A 170 -14.07 21.95 54.75
C LEU A 170 -15.04 20.79 55.01
N PRO A 171 -15.48 20.57 56.26
CA PRO A 171 -16.46 19.52 56.56
C PRO A 171 -17.81 19.95 55.98
N PHE A 172 -18.11 19.52 54.75
CA PHE A 172 -19.42 19.70 54.17
C PHE A 172 -20.41 18.85 54.97
N GLY A 173 -21.28 19.50 55.74
CA GLY A 173 -22.37 18.86 56.45
C GLY A 173 -23.25 18.05 55.49
N SER A 174 -23.86 16.99 56.02
CA SER A 174 -24.67 15.96 55.34
C SER A 174 -25.94 16.48 54.64
N SER A 175 -25.81 17.46 53.76
CA SER A 175 -26.89 18.05 52.99
C SER A 175 -26.43 18.23 51.54
N GLY A 176 -26.63 17.20 50.72
CA GLY A 176 -26.69 17.23 49.25
C GLY A 176 -25.45 17.69 48.45
N GLY A 177 -24.53 18.45 49.04
CA GLY A 177 -23.38 19.08 48.38
C GLY A 177 -22.21 18.14 48.13
N ALA A 178 -21.95 17.19 49.04
CA ALA A 178 -20.86 16.22 48.90
C ALA A 178 -20.95 15.41 47.60
N GLY A 179 -22.16 14.99 47.20
CA GLY A 179 -22.35 14.26 45.92
C GLY A 179 -22.03 15.10 44.68
N TYR A 180 -22.27 16.41 44.71
CA TYR A 180 -21.90 17.30 43.60
C TYR A 180 -20.40 17.57 43.55
N VAL A 181 -19.73 17.62 44.71
CA VAL A 181 -18.29 17.85 44.83
C VAL A 181 -17.52 16.63 44.29
N VAL A 182 -17.86 15.42 44.75
CA VAL A 182 -17.31 14.15 44.23
C VAL A 182 -17.57 14.00 42.71
N PHE A 183 -18.81 14.20 42.26
CA PHE A 183 -19.14 14.12 40.83
C PHE A 183 -18.35 15.14 39.99
N THR A 184 -18.07 16.33 40.53
CA THR A 184 -17.29 17.36 39.83
C THR A 184 -15.82 16.99 39.73
N ALA A 185 -15.25 16.35 40.76
CA ALA A 185 -13.89 15.83 40.75
C ALA A 185 -13.73 14.68 39.73
N GLU A 186 -14.62 13.68 39.78
CA GLU A 186 -14.63 12.55 38.83
C GLU A 186 -14.82 13.02 37.38
N LEU A 187 -15.72 13.99 37.14
CA LEU A 187 -15.93 14.56 35.82
C LEU A 187 -14.71 15.34 35.33
N ALA A 188 -14.04 16.09 36.21
CA ALA A 188 -12.83 16.84 35.86
C ALA A 188 -11.65 15.89 35.52
N GLU A 189 -11.54 14.77 36.22
CA GLU A 189 -10.52 13.76 35.94
C GLU A 189 -10.79 13.02 34.61
N LEU A 190 -12.04 12.63 34.35
CA LEU A 190 -12.44 12.04 33.07
C LEU A 190 -12.16 13.00 31.90
N LEU A 191 -12.57 14.27 32.02
CA LEU A 191 -12.31 15.29 31.01
C LEU A 191 -10.80 15.53 30.79
N CYS A 192 -10.00 15.43 31.86
CA CYS A 192 -8.54 15.53 31.77
C CYS A 192 -7.95 14.37 30.94
N ILE A 193 -8.39 13.13 31.19
CA ILE A 193 -7.97 11.93 30.44
C ILE A 193 -8.38 12.06 28.97
N GLU A 194 -9.64 12.45 28.68
CA GLU A 194 -10.14 12.63 27.32
C GLU A 194 -9.35 13.71 26.55
N LEU A 195 -9.07 14.84 27.19
CA LEU A 195 -8.26 15.91 26.60
C LEU A 195 -6.81 15.48 26.39
N TYR A 196 -6.24 14.66 27.28
CA TYR A 196 -4.89 14.10 27.13
C TYR A 196 -4.80 13.19 25.91
N VAL A 197 -5.81 12.33 25.74
CA VAL A 197 -5.96 11.44 24.59
C VAL A 197 -6.13 12.23 23.28
N VAL A 198 -6.97 13.28 23.28
CA VAL A 198 -7.13 14.19 22.14
C VAL A 198 -5.83 14.94 21.83
N ALA A 199 -5.11 15.42 22.84
CA ALA A 199 -3.82 16.11 22.66
C ALA A 199 -2.74 15.19 22.07
N ILE A 200 -2.65 13.93 22.53
CA ILE A 200 -1.77 12.91 21.95
C ILE A 200 -2.16 12.61 20.49
N ALA A 201 -3.46 12.51 20.19
CA ALA A 201 -3.96 12.32 18.84
C ALA A 201 -3.60 13.50 17.93
N ILE A 202 -3.84 14.74 18.37
CA ILE A 202 -3.51 15.98 17.64
C ILE A 202 -1.99 16.09 17.43
N TRP A 203 -1.18 15.85 18.47
CA TRP A 203 0.29 15.86 18.35
C TRP A 203 0.80 14.76 17.42
N GLY A 204 0.19 13.57 17.51
CA GLY A 204 0.47 12.43 16.64
C GLY A 204 0.16 12.71 15.17
N LEU A 205 -0.90 13.47 14.90
CA LEU A 205 -1.35 13.90 13.57
C LEU A 205 -0.58 15.11 13.03
N LYS A 206 -0.08 15.99 13.90
CA LYS A 206 0.52 17.29 13.54
C LYS A 206 2.04 17.31 13.50
N SER A 207 2.72 16.16 13.50
CA SER A 207 4.18 16.14 13.29
C SER A 207 4.50 16.86 11.98
N ARG A 208 5.22 18.00 12.06
CA ARG A 208 5.52 18.86 10.92
C ARG A 208 6.13 18.04 9.78
N ALA A 209 5.77 18.37 8.54
CA ALA A 209 6.27 17.69 7.35
C ALA A 209 7.81 17.62 7.31
N ASP A 210 8.50 18.60 7.89
CA ASP A 210 9.97 18.67 7.94
C ASP A 210 10.58 17.60 8.87
N VAL A 211 9.96 17.37 10.03
CA VAL A 211 10.37 16.31 10.97
C VAL A 211 10.11 14.94 10.35
N GLN A 212 8.98 14.77 9.66
CA GLN A 212 8.71 13.53 8.93
C GLN A 212 9.70 13.30 7.78
N ARG A 213 10.14 14.36 7.09
CA ARG A 213 11.14 14.29 6.02
C ARG A 213 12.53 13.91 6.54
N LEU A 214 12.96 14.47 7.66
CA LEU A 214 14.25 14.13 8.29
C LEU A 214 14.26 12.66 8.75
N ILE A 215 13.20 12.23 9.45
CA ILE A 215 13.03 10.83 9.89
C ILE A 215 12.99 9.87 8.70
N MET A 216 12.33 10.25 7.60
CA MET A 216 12.28 9.45 6.38
C MET A 216 13.69 9.25 5.80
N ARG A 217 14.51 10.30 5.73
CA ARG A 217 15.88 10.23 5.19
C ARG A 217 16.74 9.27 6.02
N ASP A 218 16.77 9.45 7.33
CA ASP A 218 17.61 8.63 8.21
C ASP A 218 17.20 7.15 8.14
N ARG A 219 15.89 6.88 8.11
CA ARG A 219 15.37 5.51 7.96
C ARG A 219 15.71 4.87 6.62
N ILE A 220 15.69 5.63 5.53
CA ILE A 220 16.07 5.11 4.22
C ILE A 220 17.57 4.82 4.17
N ALA A 221 18.39 5.66 4.80
CA ALA A 221 19.83 5.45 4.90
C ALA A 221 20.21 4.21 5.72
N ASP A 222 19.41 3.88 6.75
CA ASP A 222 19.59 2.68 7.57
C ASP A 222 19.15 1.37 6.87
N LEU A 223 18.39 1.46 5.76
CA LEU A 223 17.90 0.29 5.04
C LEU A 223 18.94 -0.20 4.03
N PRO A 224 19.16 -1.53 3.96
CA PRO A 224 20.09 -2.07 2.99
C PRO A 224 19.56 -1.88 1.56
N PRO A 225 20.44 -1.87 0.52
CA PRO A 225 20.05 -1.64 -0.86
C PRO A 225 18.94 -2.56 -1.38
N GLU A 226 18.95 -3.84 -0.98
CA GLU A 226 17.94 -4.84 -1.37
C GLU A 226 16.55 -4.56 -0.78
N ALA A 227 16.42 -3.77 0.29
CA ALA A 227 15.15 -3.45 0.94
C ALA A 227 14.33 -2.39 0.18
N ILE A 228 14.33 -2.46 -1.15
CA ILE A 228 13.68 -1.50 -2.06
C ILE A 228 12.17 -1.37 -1.80
N GLY A 229 11.52 -2.44 -1.33
CA GLY A 229 10.12 -2.42 -0.93
C GLY A 229 9.88 -1.52 0.27
N ALA A 230 10.68 -1.70 1.33
CA ALA A 230 10.63 -0.90 2.53
C ALA A 230 11.00 0.57 2.24
N LYS A 231 12.04 0.82 1.43
CA LYS A 231 12.42 2.17 0.98
C LYS A 231 11.26 2.84 0.25
N MET A 232 10.67 2.19 -0.75
CA MET A 232 9.53 2.73 -1.49
C MET A 232 8.32 2.99 -0.59
N ARG A 233 8.03 2.11 0.38
CA ARG A 233 6.98 2.31 1.39
C ARG A 233 7.22 3.51 2.29
N GLU A 234 8.45 3.72 2.73
CA GLU A 234 8.81 4.87 3.56
C GLU A 234 8.66 6.18 2.77
N ILE A 235 9.15 6.19 1.52
CA ILE A 235 9.03 7.34 0.61
C ILE A 235 7.56 7.62 0.26
N HIS A 236 6.75 6.61 -0.01
CA HIS A 236 5.32 6.80 -0.32
C HIS A 236 4.56 7.38 0.88
N ARG A 237 4.91 6.93 2.09
CA ARG A 237 4.23 7.34 3.33
C ARG A 237 4.54 8.78 3.72
N HIS A 238 5.78 9.22 3.56
CA HIS A 238 6.25 10.52 4.04
C HIS A 238 6.53 11.53 2.94
N GLY A 239 6.72 11.08 1.70
CA GLY A 239 7.03 11.90 0.55
C GLY A 239 5.82 12.50 -0.15
N GLY A 240 4.58 12.29 0.27
CA GLY A 240 3.41 12.97 -0.31
C GLY A 240 3.20 12.74 -1.81
N TYR A 241 3.59 11.58 -2.34
CA TYR A 241 3.48 11.22 -3.77
C TYR A 241 2.09 10.69 -4.17
N ARG A 242 1.08 10.79 -3.30
CA ARG A 242 -0.27 10.34 -3.59
C ARG A 242 -0.96 11.30 -4.56
N GLN A 243 -0.84 11.03 -5.85
CA GLN A 243 -1.48 11.81 -6.90
C GLN A 243 -2.92 11.35 -7.18
N ARG A 244 -3.21 10.06 -7.02
CA ARG A 244 -4.53 9.47 -7.27
C ARG A 244 -4.69 8.16 -6.48
N PHE A 245 -5.89 7.91 -5.96
CA PHE A 245 -6.26 6.67 -5.29
C PHE A 245 -6.62 5.63 -6.34
N SER A 246 -5.63 4.92 -6.86
CA SER A 246 -5.80 3.96 -7.95
C SER A 246 -5.91 2.52 -7.46
N HIS A 247 -5.32 2.17 -6.30
CA HIS A 247 -5.33 0.80 -5.81
C HIS A 247 -5.32 0.70 -4.26
N PRO A 248 -6.44 0.33 -3.61
CA PRO A 248 -7.76 0.12 -4.21
C PRO A 248 -8.38 1.45 -4.65
N PRO A 249 -9.30 1.46 -5.64
CA PRO A 249 -9.95 2.69 -6.13
C PRO A 249 -11.08 3.17 -5.19
N ILE A 250 -10.90 3.02 -3.87
CA ILE A 250 -11.89 3.35 -2.85
C ILE A 250 -11.27 4.41 -1.93
N ARG A 251 -11.72 5.68 -2.04
CA ARG A 251 -11.12 6.80 -1.30
C ARG A 251 -11.12 6.59 0.22
N ILE A 252 -12.22 6.05 0.76
CA ILE A 252 -12.35 5.84 2.20
C ILE A 252 -11.36 4.79 2.74
N ALA A 253 -10.89 3.85 1.89
CA ALA A 253 -9.90 2.85 2.27
C ALA A 253 -8.51 3.44 2.60
N TYR A 254 -8.29 4.74 2.34
CA TYR A 254 -7.06 5.45 2.69
C TYR A 254 -7.20 6.27 3.96
N VAL A 255 -8.40 6.39 4.53
CA VAL A 255 -8.59 6.94 5.87
C VAL A 255 -7.89 5.99 6.84
N PRO A 256 -6.96 6.48 7.68
CA PRO A 256 -6.05 5.58 8.38
C PRO A 256 -6.71 4.52 9.27
N VAL A 257 -7.87 4.85 9.83
CA VAL A 257 -8.75 3.99 10.62
C VAL A 257 -9.38 2.91 9.74
N VAL A 258 -10.12 3.35 8.73
CA VAL A 258 -10.84 2.50 7.77
C VAL A 258 -9.88 1.56 7.04
N LYS A 259 -8.65 2.03 6.76
CA LYS A 259 -7.59 1.22 6.17
C LYS A 259 -7.28 -0.05 6.98
N GLN A 260 -7.34 0.00 8.32
CA GLN A 260 -7.13 -1.19 9.16
C GLN A 260 -8.34 -2.13 9.10
N PHE A 261 -9.56 -1.60 9.05
CA PHE A 261 -10.75 -2.43 8.87
C PHE A 261 -10.78 -3.12 7.50
N VAL A 262 -10.46 -2.38 6.43
CA VAL A 262 -10.33 -2.93 5.07
C VAL A 262 -9.27 -4.02 5.02
N LEU A 263 -8.16 -3.86 5.76
CA LEU A 263 -7.14 -4.90 5.89
C LEU A 263 -7.71 -6.17 6.54
N LEU A 264 -8.40 -6.05 7.68
CA LEU A 264 -8.95 -7.21 8.38
C LEU A 264 -9.99 -7.94 7.52
N LEU A 265 -10.85 -7.21 6.82
CA LEU A 265 -11.79 -7.76 5.86
C LEU A 265 -11.08 -8.47 4.70
N ALA A 266 -10.06 -7.84 4.10
CA ALA A 266 -9.27 -8.45 3.05
C ALA A 266 -8.53 -9.71 3.54
N THR A 267 -8.02 -9.69 4.77
CA THR A 267 -7.35 -10.84 5.40
C THR A 267 -8.32 -12.01 5.57
N ALA A 268 -9.52 -11.75 6.11
CA ALA A 268 -10.55 -12.78 6.25
C ALA A 268 -10.98 -13.35 4.90
N TRP A 269 -11.29 -12.47 3.93
CA TRP A 269 -11.71 -12.86 2.59
C TRP A 269 -10.63 -13.68 1.86
N LEU A 270 -9.37 -13.24 1.89
CA LEU A 270 -8.27 -13.98 1.25
C LEU A 270 -7.93 -15.28 1.94
N THR A 271 -8.02 -15.33 3.27
CA THR A 271 -7.86 -16.59 4.02
C THR A 271 -8.92 -17.60 3.61
N ALA A 272 -10.17 -17.15 3.38
CA ALA A 272 -11.23 -18.02 2.88
C ALA A 272 -11.03 -18.41 1.41
N LYS A 273 -10.63 -17.47 0.55
CA LYS A 273 -10.54 -17.68 -0.91
C LYS A 273 -9.27 -18.40 -1.35
N ALA A 274 -8.10 -17.96 -0.89
CA ALA A 274 -6.80 -18.50 -1.30
C ALA A 274 -6.20 -19.46 -0.26
N GLY A 275 -6.55 -19.29 1.01
CA GLY A 275 -5.97 -20.05 2.10
C GLY A 275 -6.15 -21.58 2.04
N PRO A 276 -7.29 -22.13 1.57
CA PRO A 276 -7.46 -23.58 1.44
C PRO A 276 -6.45 -24.21 0.47
N GLY A 277 -6.21 -23.57 -0.68
CA GLY A 277 -5.21 -24.02 -1.66
C GLY A 277 -3.79 -24.00 -1.08
N VAL A 278 -3.44 -22.95 -0.34
CA VAL A 278 -2.14 -22.87 0.36
C VAL A 278 -2.03 -23.93 1.45
N LYS A 279 -3.09 -24.18 2.24
CA LYS A 279 -3.10 -25.21 3.27
C LYS A 279 -2.89 -26.59 2.65
N GLN A 280 -3.54 -26.88 1.53
CA GLN A 280 -3.38 -28.14 0.81
C GLN A 280 -1.95 -28.30 0.25
N ALA A 281 -1.37 -27.23 -0.30
CA ALA A 281 -0.04 -27.28 -0.90
C ALA A 281 1.12 -27.27 0.11
N THR A 282 0.96 -26.66 1.28
CA THR A 282 2.07 -26.42 2.24
C THR A 282 1.84 -26.96 3.65
N GLY A 283 0.62 -27.37 3.98
CA GLY A 283 0.22 -27.78 5.34
C GLY A 283 0.01 -26.61 6.32
N ILE A 284 0.22 -25.36 5.92
CA ILE A 284 0.09 -24.20 6.81
C ILE A 284 -1.40 -23.95 7.15
N PRO A 285 -1.81 -23.95 8.43
CA PRO A 285 -3.20 -23.79 8.81
C PRO A 285 -3.70 -22.34 8.57
N LEU A 286 -5.00 -22.20 8.27
CA LEU A 286 -5.63 -20.93 7.90
C LEU A 286 -5.43 -19.82 8.96
N TRP A 287 -5.56 -20.13 10.25
CA TRP A 287 -5.38 -19.15 11.33
C TRP A 287 -3.97 -18.56 11.33
N ARG A 288 -2.96 -19.37 10.97
CA ARG A 288 -1.56 -18.92 10.89
C ARG A 288 -1.35 -18.02 9.69
N GLN A 289 -2.00 -18.34 8.56
CA GLN A 289 -1.98 -17.47 7.37
C GLN A 289 -2.60 -16.10 7.68
N ALA A 290 -3.75 -16.07 8.37
CA ALA A 290 -4.39 -14.84 8.83
C ALA A 290 -3.50 -14.03 9.78
N TRP A 291 -2.89 -14.69 10.77
CA TRP A 291 -2.01 -14.05 11.73
C TRP A 291 -0.73 -13.50 11.08
N ASP A 292 -0.13 -14.25 10.15
CA ASP A 292 1.05 -13.83 9.41
C ASP A 292 0.77 -12.59 8.55
N MET A 293 -0.39 -12.54 7.87
CA MET A 293 -0.80 -11.36 7.10
C MET A 293 -0.92 -10.11 7.97
N ILE A 294 -1.57 -10.24 9.14
CA ILE A 294 -1.70 -9.15 10.10
C ILE A 294 -0.31 -8.71 10.60
N GLY A 295 0.53 -9.66 11.01
CA GLY A 295 1.87 -9.39 11.51
C GLY A 295 2.74 -8.66 10.49
N ILE A 296 2.84 -9.20 9.27
CA ILE A 296 3.64 -8.64 8.17
C ILE A 296 3.10 -7.28 7.71
N TRP A 297 1.77 -7.08 7.72
CA TRP A 297 1.21 -5.76 7.48
C TRP A 297 1.73 -4.75 8.50
N PHE A 298 1.70 -5.06 9.80
CA PHE A 298 2.11 -4.11 10.83
C PHE A 298 3.63 -3.89 10.88
N SER A 299 4.44 -4.93 10.64
CA SER A 299 5.90 -4.85 10.64
C SER A 299 6.47 -4.20 9.37
N ASP A 300 6.05 -4.67 8.20
CA ASP A 300 6.67 -4.35 6.92
C ASP A 300 5.76 -3.54 6.00
N GLY A 301 4.45 -3.56 6.25
CA GLY A 301 3.48 -2.80 5.45
C GLY A 301 3.05 -3.48 4.16
N ILE A 302 3.26 -4.79 4.03
CA ILE A 302 2.83 -5.60 2.90
C ILE A 302 1.33 -5.89 3.01
N ASP A 303 0.58 -5.60 1.95
CA ASP A 303 -0.85 -5.87 1.88
C ASP A 303 -1.17 -7.37 1.74
N PRO A 304 -2.38 -7.80 2.16
CA PRO A 304 -2.80 -9.20 2.07
C PRO A 304 -2.71 -9.82 0.67
N PRO A 305 -3.03 -9.10 -0.43
CA PRO A 305 -2.77 -9.60 -1.79
C PRO A 305 -1.31 -10.02 -2.03
N SER A 306 -0.39 -9.15 -1.64
CA SER A 306 1.04 -9.37 -1.82
C SER A 306 1.58 -10.55 -1.00
N TYR A 307 0.97 -10.87 0.15
CA TYR A 307 1.32 -12.03 0.97
C TYR A 307 1.20 -13.36 0.22
N TYR A 308 0.07 -13.60 -0.47
CA TYR A 308 -0.12 -14.83 -1.23
C TYR A 308 0.67 -14.80 -2.54
N GLN A 309 0.68 -13.67 -3.27
CA GLN A 309 1.36 -13.58 -4.56
C GLN A 309 2.87 -13.81 -4.47
N MET A 310 3.50 -13.36 -3.37
CA MET A 310 4.93 -13.60 -3.11
C MET A 310 5.19 -14.80 -2.22
N GLU A 311 4.14 -15.55 -1.88
CA GLU A 311 4.20 -16.76 -1.05
C GLU A 311 4.91 -16.54 0.30
N LEU A 312 4.67 -15.39 0.93
CA LEU A 312 5.27 -15.01 2.22
C LEU A 312 4.76 -15.85 3.40
N TYR A 313 3.77 -16.73 3.17
CA TYR A 313 3.41 -17.80 4.10
C TYR A 313 4.56 -18.80 4.29
N ARG A 314 5.42 -18.99 3.28
CA ARG A 314 6.58 -19.86 3.37
C ARG A 314 7.63 -19.27 4.33
N PRO A 315 8.07 -19.99 5.37
CA PRO A 315 9.01 -19.46 6.37
C PRO A 315 10.28 -18.85 5.78
N GLU A 316 10.86 -19.49 4.77
CA GLU A 316 12.07 -19.05 4.08
C GLU A 316 11.89 -17.73 3.31
N ARG A 317 10.67 -17.42 2.86
CA ARG A 317 10.32 -16.21 2.11
C ARG A 317 9.91 -15.04 2.99
N LYS A 318 9.67 -15.25 4.30
CA LYS A 318 9.30 -14.14 5.21
C LYS A 318 10.33 -13.01 5.23
N SER A 319 11.61 -13.36 5.06
CA SER A 319 12.71 -12.39 4.96
C SER A 319 12.61 -11.46 3.74
N TRP A 320 11.83 -11.82 2.72
CA TRP A 320 11.67 -11.03 1.50
C TRP A 320 10.75 -9.82 1.68
N ALA A 321 9.96 -9.75 2.75
CA ALA A 321 9.00 -8.66 2.98
C ALA A 321 9.57 -7.24 2.76
N PRO A 322 10.76 -6.86 3.28
CA PRO A 322 11.38 -5.56 2.99
C PRO A 322 11.80 -5.39 1.52
N GLU A 323 12.05 -6.47 0.79
CA GLU A 323 12.53 -6.48 -0.59
C GLU A 323 11.40 -6.48 -1.64
N VAL A 324 10.17 -6.83 -1.23
CA VAL A 324 8.99 -6.91 -2.10
C VAL A 324 8.39 -5.52 -2.35
N LEU A 325 8.18 -5.17 -3.61
CA LEU A 325 7.33 -4.03 -4.00
C LEU A 325 5.87 -4.45 -3.96
N THR A 326 4.97 -3.54 -3.56
CA THR A 326 3.53 -3.80 -3.64
C THR A 326 2.83 -2.93 -4.68
N ARG A 327 1.62 -3.32 -5.08
CA ARG A 327 0.74 -2.47 -5.91
C ARG A 327 0.35 -1.19 -5.18
N PHE A 328 0.26 -1.23 -3.86
CA PHE A 328 -0.21 -0.10 -3.06
C PHE A 328 0.69 1.12 -3.23
N GLU A 329 2.02 0.97 -3.22
CA GLU A 329 2.91 2.12 -3.42
C GLU A 329 3.06 2.45 -4.91
N THR A 330 3.29 1.43 -5.73
CA THR A 330 3.62 1.60 -7.15
C THR A 330 2.48 2.25 -7.94
N LYS A 331 1.25 1.75 -7.78
CA LYS A 331 0.06 2.26 -8.50
C LYS A 331 -0.46 3.57 -7.91
N ASN A 332 -0.22 3.85 -6.63
CA ASN A 332 -0.64 5.10 -5.99
C ASN A 332 0.44 6.19 -6.03
N GLY A 333 1.15 6.29 -7.14
CA GLY A 333 1.94 7.47 -7.51
C GLY A 333 3.45 7.30 -7.49
N MET A 334 4.02 6.23 -6.94
CA MET A 334 5.50 6.09 -6.91
C MET A 334 6.10 5.93 -8.31
N LEU A 335 5.56 5.05 -9.16
CA LEU A 335 6.05 4.90 -10.53
C LEU A 335 5.83 6.18 -11.36
N SER A 336 4.68 6.86 -11.14
CA SER A 336 4.39 8.17 -11.74
C SER A 336 5.43 9.22 -11.32
N ALA A 337 5.80 9.27 -10.03
CA ALA A 337 6.80 10.20 -9.51
C ALA A 337 8.17 9.96 -10.14
N LEU A 338 8.60 8.69 -10.21
CA LEU A 338 9.85 8.30 -10.85
C LEU A 338 9.87 8.67 -12.34
N ASN A 339 8.78 8.44 -13.05
CA ASN A 339 8.64 8.78 -14.47
C ASN A 339 8.45 10.28 -14.75
N ARG A 340 8.23 11.11 -13.71
CA ARG A 340 8.15 12.58 -13.82
C ARG A 340 9.42 13.29 -13.39
N MET A 341 10.44 12.56 -12.94
CA MET A 341 11.76 13.15 -12.63
C MET A 341 12.41 13.78 -13.88
N ARG A 342 11.94 13.40 -15.07
CA ARG A 342 12.37 13.97 -16.35
C ARG A 342 11.17 14.67 -17.01
N PRO A 343 11.38 15.85 -17.62
CA PRO A 343 10.30 16.58 -18.27
C PRO A 343 9.77 15.78 -19.47
N CYS A 344 8.44 15.73 -19.61
CA CYS A 344 7.79 15.14 -20.76
C CYS A 344 7.86 16.12 -21.95
N PRO A 345 8.45 15.75 -23.09
CA PRO A 345 8.50 16.63 -24.26
C PRO A 345 7.18 16.66 -25.03
N TYR A 346 6.20 15.83 -24.65
CA TYR A 346 4.95 15.67 -25.37
C TYR A 346 3.77 16.34 -24.66
N PRO A 347 2.83 16.92 -25.43
CA PRO A 347 1.64 17.57 -24.89
C PRO A 347 0.57 16.57 -24.41
N LEU A 348 0.61 15.33 -24.92
CA LEU A 348 -0.31 14.24 -24.58
C LEU A 348 0.41 13.14 -23.80
N SER A 349 -0.33 12.41 -22.97
CA SER A 349 0.16 11.19 -22.33
C SER A 349 0.30 10.09 -23.37
N GLU A 350 1.50 9.95 -23.92
CA GLU A 350 1.80 9.06 -25.04
C GLU A 350 1.49 7.60 -24.74
N MET A 351 1.71 7.16 -23.50
CA MET A 351 1.41 5.78 -23.08
C MET A 351 -0.09 5.53 -22.85
N SER A 352 -0.93 6.57 -22.92
CA SER A 352 -2.39 6.47 -22.73
C SER A 352 -3.17 6.69 -24.02
N HIS A 353 -2.52 7.21 -25.06
CA HIS A 353 -3.09 7.51 -26.38
C HIS A 353 -2.43 6.63 -27.42
N LYS A 354 -3.11 5.55 -27.82
CA LYS A 354 -2.55 4.53 -28.70
C LYS A 354 -2.21 5.09 -30.08
N GLN A 355 -3.04 5.96 -30.65
CA GLN A 355 -2.77 6.59 -31.93
C GLN A 355 -1.49 7.44 -31.87
N PHE A 356 -1.37 8.29 -30.83
CA PHE A 356 -0.18 9.12 -30.65
C PHE A 356 1.08 8.27 -30.40
N PHE A 357 0.95 7.19 -29.62
CA PHE A 357 2.02 6.22 -29.42
C PHE A 357 2.51 5.62 -30.74
N TYR A 358 1.61 5.08 -31.57
CA TYR A 358 1.98 4.48 -32.85
C TYR A 358 2.54 5.50 -33.84
N GLN A 359 2.02 6.73 -33.86
CA GLN A 359 2.60 7.80 -34.66
C GLN A 359 4.05 8.05 -34.29
N ARG A 360 4.35 8.20 -32.99
CA ARG A 360 5.74 8.40 -32.50
C ARG A 360 6.62 7.19 -32.81
N CYS A 361 6.09 5.97 -32.73
CA CYS A 361 6.82 4.77 -33.11
C CYS A 361 7.19 4.78 -34.59
N SER A 362 6.24 5.08 -35.47
CA SER A 362 6.48 5.14 -36.92
C SER A 362 7.46 6.24 -37.31
N GLU A 363 7.36 7.43 -36.70
CA GLU A 363 8.32 8.54 -36.92
C GLU A 363 9.75 8.17 -36.48
N ALA A 364 9.89 7.34 -35.45
CA ALA A 364 11.17 6.83 -34.96
C ALA A 364 11.64 5.54 -35.65
N GLY A 365 10.90 5.04 -36.66
CA GLY A 365 11.23 3.79 -37.36
C GLY A 365 11.07 2.52 -36.52
N LEU A 366 10.30 2.57 -35.42
CA LEU A 366 10.04 1.42 -34.56
C LEU A 366 8.92 0.55 -35.16
N PRO A 367 9.16 -0.76 -35.39
CA PRO A 367 8.13 -1.70 -35.82
C PRO A 367 6.92 -1.66 -34.89
N ASN A 368 5.75 -1.41 -35.45
CA ASN A 368 4.48 -1.36 -34.74
C ASN A 368 3.37 -1.89 -35.67
N PRO A 369 2.16 -2.23 -35.16
CA PRO A 369 1.11 -2.82 -36.00
C PRO A 369 0.63 -1.89 -37.13
N GLY A 370 0.88 -0.58 -37.02
CA GLY A 370 0.29 0.42 -37.89
C GLY A 370 -1.17 0.70 -37.54
N VAL A 371 -1.68 1.86 -37.97
CA VAL A 371 -3.10 2.22 -37.86
C VAL A 371 -3.63 2.37 -39.28
N LEU A 372 -4.64 1.57 -39.63
CA LEU A 372 -5.27 1.58 -40.95
C LEU A 372 -6.39 2.63 -41.02
N ALA A 373 -7.19 2.72 -39.95
CA ALA A 373 -8.24 3.72 -39.80
C ALA A 373 -8.50 4.07 -38.34
N VAL A 374 -9.12 5.23 -38.13
CA VAL A 374 -9.72 5.63 -36.86
C VAL A 374 -11.21 5.90 -37.09
N VAL A 375 -12.06 5.25 -36.31
CA VAL A 375 -13.52 5.37 -36.38
C VAL A 375 -14.01 5.97 -35.06
N GLY A 376 -14.67 7.12 -35.09
CA GLY A 376 -15.14 7.82 -33.89
C GLY A 376 -15.89 9.11 -34.23
N ASP A 377 -16.70 9.60 -33.29
CA ASP A 377 -17.46 10.87 -33.44
C ASP A 377 -18.32 10.95 -34.73
N GLY A 378 -18.87 9.82 -35.18
CA GLY A 378 -19.68 9.75 -36.40
C GLY A 378 -18.88 9.85 -37.71
N HIS A 379 -17.55 9.86 -37.65
CA HIS A 379 -16.67 9.96 -38.81
C HIS A 379 -15.64 8.81 -38.85
N THR A 380 -15.24 8.46 -40.07
CA THR A 380 -14.14 7.52 -40.31
C THR A 380 -13.00 8.25 -40.99
N ARG A 381 -11.80 8.15 -40.41
CA ARG A 381 -10.56 8.66 -40.98
C ARG A 381 -9.67 7.49 -41.41
N LEU A 382 -9.51 7.31 -42.71
CA LEU A 382 -8.54 6.36 -43.26
C LEU A 382 -7.12 6.92 -43.10
N MET A 383 -6.21 6.09 -42.60
CA MET A 383 -4.79 6.39 -42.44
C MET A 383 -3.91 5.64 -43.44
N ALA A 384 -4.49 4.63 -44.12
CA ALA A 384 -3.87 3.81 -45.13
C ALA A 384 -4.79 3.69 -46.36
N PRO A 385 -4.25 3.38 -47.57
CA PRO A 385 -5.09 3.10 -48.74
C PRO A 385 -5.96 1.87 -48.51
N ARG A 386 -7.11 1.79 -49.19
CA ARG A 386 -8.04 0.64 -49.07
C ARG A 386 -7.39 -0.72 -49.33
N THR A 387 -6.38 -0.78 -50.21
CA THR A 387 -5.61 -2.00 -50.49
C THR A 387 -4.89 -2.54 -49.26
N ALA A 388 -4.55 -1.69 -48.28
CA ALA A 388 -3.92 -2.12 -47.04
C ALA A 388 -4.86 -2.92 -46.12
N PHE A 389 -6.18 -2.83 -46.33
CA PHE A 389 -7.18 -3.53 -45.52
C PHE A 389 -7.40 -4.99 -45.94
N ALA A 390 -6.86 -5.45 -47.07
CA ALA A 390 -6.97 -6.83 -47.56
C ALA A 390 -6.18 -7.83 -46.68
N ARG A 391 -6.60 -7.95 -45.42
CA ARG A 391 -6.03 -8.76 -44.34
C ARG A 391 -7.01 -8.76 -43.17
N ASP A 392 -6.80 -9.69 -42.24
CA ASP A 392 -7.55 -9.72 -41.00
C ASP A 392 -7.38 -8.42 -40.21
N LEU A 393 -8.45 -7.95 -39.57
CA LEU A 393 -8.51 -6.68 -38.87
C LEU A 393 -8.72 -6.89 -37.38
N PHE A 394 -7.93 -6.19 -36.58
CA PHE A 394 -8.10 -6.09 -35.13
C PHE A 394 -8.43 -4.64 -34.76
N CYS A 395 -9.53 -4.47 -34.04
CA CYS A 395 -10.06 -3.17 -33.66
C CYS A 395 -10.02 -3.04 -32.14
N LYS A 396 -9.56 -1.89 -31.64
CA LYS A 396 -9.52 -1.61 -30.20
C LYS A 396 -9.80 -0.15 -29.87
N PRO A 397 -10.31 0.16 -28.67
CA PRO A 397 -10.48 1.54 -28.24
C PRO A 397 -9.15 2.29 -28.15
N GLU A 398 -9.14 3.54 -28.62
CA GLU A 398 -8.00 4.45 -28.55
C GLU A 398 -7.54 4.62 -27.09
N ARG A 399 -8.49 4.78 -26.19
CA ARG A 399 -8.29 4.75 -24.73
C ARG A 399 -9.03 3.56 -24.14
N GLY A 400 -8.35 2.78 -23.32
CA GLY A 400 -8.94 1.59 -22.71
C GLY A 400 -7.88 0.67 -22.13
N MET A 401 -8.32 -0.24 -21.25
CA MET A 401 -7.47 -1.22 -20.57
C MET A 401 -8.08 -2.62 -20.69
N GLY A 402 -7.24 -3.65 -20.69
CA GLY A 402 -7.68 -5.02 -20.43
C GLY A 402 -8.47 -5.71 -21.54
N ALA A 403 -8.30 -5.30 -22.80
CA ALA A 403 -9.00 -5.82 -23.99
C ALA A 403 -10.52 -5.60 -24.01
N ILE A 404 -11.07 -4.78 -23.11
CA ILE A 404 -12.50 -4.43 -23.15
C ILE A 404 -12.79 -3.61 -24.42
N GLY A 405 -13.82 -4.01 -25.17
CA GLY A 405 -14.27 -3.33 -26.39
C GLY A 405 -13.42 -3.63 -27.63
N THR A 406 -12.62 -4.70 -27.62
CA THR A 406 -11.92 -5.15 -28.83
C THR A 406 -12.85 -5.92 -29.75
N MET A 407 -12.64 -5.77 -31.06
CA MET A 407 -13.38 -6.48 -32.10
C MET A 407 -12.38 -7.05 -33.10
N ALA A 408 -12.74 -8.14 -33.78
CA ALA A 408 -11.90 -8.76 -34.80
C ALA A 408 -12.74 -9.14 -36.02
N PHE A 409 -12.14 -9.03 -37.19
CA PHE A 409 -12.76 -9.37 -38.47
C PHE A 409 -11.78 -10.19 -39.30
N THR A 410 -12.25 -11.32 -39.83
CA THR A 410 -11.46 -12.22 -40.68
C THR A 410 -11.68 -11.87 -42.14
N CYS A 411 -10.62 -11.62 -42.89
CA CYS A 411 -10.69 -11.28 -44.31
C CYS A 411 -10.88 -12.56 -45.14
N LEU A 412 -11.98 -12.62 -45.88
CA LEU A 412 -12.33 -13.74 -46.76
C LEU A 412 -11.82 -13.50 -48.20
N ALA A 413 -11.87 -12.25 -48.63
CA ALA A 413 -11.37 -11.75 -49.91
C ALA A 413 -11.12 -10.22 -49.78
N PRO A 414 -10.43 -9.57 -50.72
CA PRO A 414 -10.30 -8.12 -50.70
C PRO A 414 -11.68 -7.44 -50.58
N ASP A 415 -11.83 -6.56 -49.60
CA ASP A 415 -13.09 -5.86 -49.29
C ASP A 415 -14.25 -6.76 -48.77
N HIS A 416 -13.96 -8.00 -48.35
CA HIS A 416 -14.95 -8.92 -47.78
C HIS A 416 -14.46 -9.54 -46.48
N TYR A 417 -15.24 -9.41 -45.41
CA TYR A 417 -14.87 -9.83 -44.06
C TYR A 417 -16.00 -10.62 -43.41
N ALA A 418 -15.64 -11.43 -42.41
CA ALA A 418 -16.56 -12.03 -41.45
C ALA A 418 -16.28 -11.50 -40.04
N ASP A 419 -17.33 -11.17 -39.30
CA ASP A 419 -17.22 -10.86 -37.86
C ASP A 419 -17.12 -12.13 -36.99
N ALA A 420 -17.01 -11.96 -35.68
CA ALA A 420 -16.93 -13.08 -34.73
C ALA A 420 -18.19 -13.99 -34.70
N SER A 421 -19.33 -13.53 -35.23
CA SER A 421 -20.55 -14.34 -35.38
C SER A 421 -20.62 -15.09 -36.72
N GLY A 422 -19.65 -14.85 -37.62
CA GLY A 422 -19.65 -15.36 -38.98
C GLY A 422 -20.50 -14.52 -39.95
N LYS A 423 -20.99 -13.34 -39.54
CA LYS A 423 -21.74 -12.44 -40.43
C LYS A 423 -20.77 -11.81 -41.43
N HIS A 424 -21.12 -11.89 -42.72
CA HIS A 424 -20.33 -11.30 -43.79
C HIS A 424 -20.64 -9.82 -43.99
N CYS A 425 -19.61 -9.00 -44.21
CA CYS A 425 -19.71 -7.57 -44.51
C CYS A 425 -18.55 -7.12 -45.41
N ASP A 426 -18.75 -5.99 -46.09
CA ASP A 426 -17.70 -5.27 -46.80
C ASP A 426 -16.94 -4.31 -45.87
N LEU A 427 -15.87 -3.65 -46.34
CA LEU A 427 -15.10 -2.73 -45.49
C LEU A 427 -15.96 -1.58 -44.96
N ASP A 428 -16.86 -1.03 -45.78
CA ASP A 428 -17.74 0.05 -45.33
C ASP A 428 -18.71 -0.43 -44.26
N GLY A 429 -19.23 -1.65 -44.39
CA GLY A 429 -20.01 -2.33 -43.36
C GLY A 429 -19.23 -2.57 -42.07
N VAL A 430 -17.96 -3.00 -42.16
CA VAL A 430 -17.06 -3.14 -41.00
C VAL A 430 -16.91 -1.80 -40.28
N LEU A 431 -16.57 -0.73 -41.02
CA LEU A 431 -16.35 0.61 -40.46
C LEU A 431 -17.64 1.18 -39.84
N ALA A 432 -18.79 0.95 -40.46
CA ALA A 432 -20.09 1.34 -39.92
C ALA A 432 -20.47 0.55 -38.66
N ASP A 433 -20.22 -0.76 -38.63
CA ASP A 433 -20.49 -1.61 -37.48
C ASP A 433 -19.59 -1.24 -36.29
N ILE A 434 -18.31 -0.91 -36.54
CA ILE A 434 -17.41 -0.35 -35.51
C ILE A 434 -17.98 0.97 -34.97
N GLY A 435 -18.38 1.90 -35.85
CA GLY A 435 -18.96 3.18 -35.46
C GLY A 435 -20.18 3.01 -34.55
N ARG A 436 -21.09 2.09 -34.90
CA ARG A 436 -22.29 1.78 -34.12
C ARG A 436 -21.97 1.19 -32.75
N GLN A 437 -21.05 0.23 -32.69
CA GLN A 437 -20.69 -0.47 -31.44
C GLN A 437 -19.83 0.39 -30.50
N SER A 438 -19.08 1.35 -31.05
CA SER A 438 -18.17 2.19 -30.29
C SER A 438 -18.84 3.12 -29.27
N GLY A 439 -20.15 3.40 -29.44
CA GLY A 439 -20.90 4.31 -28.58
C GLY A 439 -20.29 5.71 -28.49
N GLY A 440 -19.60 6.17 -29.55
CA GLY A 440 -18.89 7.45 -29.59
C GLY A 440 -17.45 7.42 -29.06
N THR A 441 -16.95 6.28 -28.59
CA THR A 441 -15.53 6.14 -28.20
C THR A 441 -14.67 5.92 -29.45
N PRO A 442 -13.59 6.68 -29.69
CA PRO A 442 -12.72 6.43 -30.83
C PRO A 442 -12.11 5.02 -30.81
N ILE A 443 -12.28 4.28 -31.90
CA ILE A 443 -11.71 2.95 -32.16
C ILE A 443 -10.61 3.07 -33.22
N ILE A 444 -9.48 2.40 -32.98
CA ILE A 444 -8.41 2.24 -33.95
C ILE A 444 -8.52 0.88 -34.63
N VAL A 445 -8.37 0.86 -35.96
CA VAL A 445 -8.35 -0.34 -36.79
C VAL A 445 -6.91 -0.65 -37.19
N GLN A 446 -6.47 -1.88 -36.92
CA GLN A 446 -5.11 -2.35 -37.17
C GLN A 446 -5.12 -3.70 -37.89
N PRO A 447 -4.01 -4.09 -38.53
CA PRO A 447 -3.82 -5.48 -38.94
C PRO A 447 -3.91 -6.43 -37.72
N TRP A 448 -4.59 -7.55 -37.89
CA TRP A 448 -4.56 -8.63 -36.91
C TRP A 448 -3.23 -9.37 -37.04
N LEU A 449 -2.36 -9.21 -36.03
CA LEU A 449 -1.06 -9.86 -36.00
C LEU A 449 -1.19 -11.35 -35.68
N ARG A 450 -0.30 -12.16 -36.26
CA ARG A 450 -0.20 -13.61 -36.01
C ARG A 450 1.10 -13.94 -35.28
N ASN A 451 1.04 -14.90 -34.36
CA ASN A 451 2.20 -15.39 -33.62
C ASN A 451 3.23 -15.99 -34.58
N HIS A 452 4.51 -15.75 -34.33
CA HIS A 452 5.61 -16.46 -34.97
C HIS A 452 5.49 -17.97 -34.70
N SER A 453 5.77 -18.79 -35.71
CA SER A 453 5.62 -20.26 -35.66
C SER A 453 6.29 -20.90 -34.43
N GLY A 454 7.47 -20.41 -34.07
CA GLY A 454 8.24 -20.84 -32.91
C GLY A 454 7.64 -20.53 -31.53
N ILE A 455 6.47 -19.90 -31.42
CA ILE A 455 5.70 -19.71 -30.17
C ILE A 455 4.18 -19.88 -30.36
N ALA A 456 3.74 -20.22 -31.58
CA ALA A 456 2.32 -20.25 -31.93
C ALA A 456 1.54 -21.38 -31.24
N ASP A 457 2.22 -22.43 -30.77
CA ASP A 457 1.65 -23.54 -29.99
C ASP A 457 1.31 -23.17 -28.53
N LEU A 458 1.67 -21.97 -28.08
CA LEU A 458 1.39 -21.48 -26.73
C LEU A 458 -0.02 -20.86 -26.57
N ALA A 459 -0.70 -20.57 -27.67
CA ALA A 459 -1.99 -19.89 -27.72
C ALA A 459 -2.77 -20.32 -28.98
N ASN A 460 -4.10 -20.45 -28.91
CA ASN A 460 -4.88 -20.84 -30.10
C ASN A 460 -5.18 -19.61 -30.97
N GLU A 461 -5.73 -18.57 -30.36
CA GLU A 461 -6.15 -17.34 -31.06
C GLU A 461 -5.43 -16.09 -30.55
N SER A 462 -5.06 -16.07 -29.27
CA SER A 462 -4.50 -14.88 -28.63
C SER A 462 -3.05 -14.63 -29.04
N LEU A 463 -2.69 -13.34 -29.11
CA LEU A 463 -1.32 -12.93 -29.41
C LEU A 463 -0.44 -13.09 -28.18
N VAL A 464 0.56 -13.98 -28.26
CA VAL A 464 1.57 -14.16 -27.21
C VAL A 464 2.40 -12.88 -27.12
N THR A 465 2.53 -12.36 -25.91
CA THR A 465 3.14 -11.05 -25.68
C THR A 465 4.35 -11.15 -24.76
N PHE A 466 5.46 -10.54 -25.16
CA PHE A 466 6.65 -10.36 -24.35
C PHE A 466 6.54 -9.04 -23.60
N ARG A 467 6.47 -9.09 -22.26
CA ARG A 467 6.64 -7.89 -21.43
C ARG A 467 8.11 -7.73 -21.11
N VAL A 468 8.76 -6.75 -21.72
CA VAL A 468 10.16 -6.40 -21.48
C VAL A 468 10.21 -5.09 -20.70
N VAL A 469 10.73 -5.15 -19.47
CA VAL A 469 10.86 -3.97 -18.62
C VAL A 469 12.24 -3.36 -18.82
N THR A 470 12.26 -2.07 -19.16
CA THR A 470 13.49 -1.30 -19.26
C THR A 470 13.52 -0.20 -18.20
N SER A 471 14.72 0.09 -17.70
CA SER A 471 14.97 1.18 -16.78
C SER A 471 16.11 2.06 -17.30
N LEU A 472 15.93 3.36 -17.13
CA LEU A 472 16.93 4.37 -17.39
C LEU A 472 17.40 4.87 -16.01
N GLY A 473 18.48 4.27 -15.50
CA GLY A 473 19.12 4.70 -14.26
C GLY A 473 19.85 6.04 -14.43
N ASN A 474 20.97 6.20 -13.73
CA ASN A 474 21.81 7.39 -13.86
C ASN A 474 22.67 7.40 -15.14
N GLY A 475 22.75 6.27 -15.84
CA GLY A 475 23.51 6.13 -17.08
C GLY A 475 22.81 6.71 -18.32
N PRO A 476 23.56 6.85 -19.43
CA PRO A 476 23.08 7.45 -20.65
C PRO A 476 22.34 6.47 -21.57
N ALA A 477 22.00 5.25 -21.14
CA ALA A 477 21.34 4.26 -21.98
C ALA A 477 20.29 3.46 -21.18
N PRO A 478 19.11 3.15 -21.78
CA PRO A 478 18.16 2.22 -21.20
C PRO A 478 18.73 0.81 -21.07
N VAL A 479 18.38 0.12 -20.00
CA VAL A 479 18.80 -1.26 -19.75
C VAL A 479 17.56 -2.13 -19.53
N VAL A 480 17.54 -3.33 -20.12
CA VAL A 480 16.51 -4.33 -19.84
C VAL A 480 16.77 -4.90 -18.44
N VAL A 481 15.76 -4.87 -17.57
CA VAL A 481 15.90 -5.25 -16.15
C VAL A 481 15.05 -6.45 -15.75
N LEU A 482 13.95 -6.70 -16.45
CA LEU A 482 13.08 -7.88 -16.29
C LEU A 482 12.42 -8.20 -17.63
N ALA A 483 12.03 -9.45 -17.82
CA ALA A 483 11.25 -9.85 -18.98
C ALA A 483 10.42 -11.11 -18.71
N MET A 484 9.21 -11.16 -19.24
CA MET A 484 8.36 -12.34 -19.19
C MET A 484 7.58 -12.53 -20.49
N LEU A 485 7.31 -13.78 -20.85
CA LEU A 485 6.34 -14.16 -21.87
C LEU A 485 4.98 -14.27 -21.21
N ARG A 486 3.93 -13.72 -21.83
CA ARG A 486 2.56 -13.69 -21.33
C ARG A 486 1.61 -14.32 -22.33
N VAL A 487 0.70 -15.15 -21.82
CA VAL A 487 -0.42 -15.75 -22.55
C VAL A 487 -1.71 -15.34 -21.84
N LEU A 488 -2.61 -14.68 -22.57
CA LEU A 488 -3.87 -14.16 -22.03
C LEU A 488 -4.99 -15.18 -22.25
N ALA A 489 -5.12 -16.14 -21.33
CA ALA A 489 -6.14 -17.19 -21.39
C ALA A 489 -7.58 -16.64 -21.49
N LYS A 490 -7.87 -15.47 -20.92
CA LYS A 490 -9.17 -14.81 -21.06
C LYS A 490 -9.51 -14.37 -22.50
N LEU A 491 -8.54 -14.37 -23.40
CA LEU A 491 -8.72 -14.08 -24.83
C LEU A 491 -8.80 -15.36 -25.67
N GLU A 492 -8.93 -16.53 -25.03
CA GLU A 492 -9.04 -17.85 -25.65
C GLU A 492 -10.43 -18.42 -25.33
N PRO A 493 -11.44 -18.22 -26.20
CA PRO A 493 -12.82 -18.62 -25.91
C PRO A 493 -12.98 -20.12 -25.63
N ALA A 494 -12.10 -20.94 -26.20
CA ALA A 494 -12.09 -22.40 -26.01
C ALA A 494 -11.54 -22.84 -24.65
N TRP A 495 -10.89 -21.96 -23.87
CA TRP A 495 -10.23 -22.30 -22.61
C TRP A 495 -11.12 -22.06 -21.39
N THR A 496 -12.32 -22.66 -21.40
CA THR A 496 -13.31 -22.52 -20.31
C THR A 496 -12.85 -23.12 -18.98
N GLU A 497 -11.89 -24.04 -19.01
CA GLU A 497 -11.31 -24.72 -17.83
C GLU A 497 -10.08 -24.00 -17.25
N ALA A 498 -9.67 -22.86 -17.82
CA ALA A 498 -8.52 -22.10 -17.33
C ALA A 498 -8.73 -21.62 -15.88
N LEU A 499 -7.77 -21.95 -15.00
CA LEU A 499 -7.79 -21.53 -13.60
C LEU A 499 -7.38 -20.06 -13.41
N ASP A 500 -6.69 -19.51 -14.39
CA ASP A 500 -6.15 -18.16 -14.41
C ASP A 500 -6.50 -17.46 -15.74
N GLU A 501 -6.81 -16.16 -15.68
CA GLU A 501 -7.07 -15.35 -16.87
C GLU A 501 -5.80 -15.02 -17.69
N GLU A 502 -4.65 -15.14 -17.04
CA GLU A 502 -3.34 -14.83 -17.61
C GLU A 502 -2.30 -15.76 -16.99
N TYR A 503 -1.42 -16.26 -17.85
CA TYR A 503 -0.25 -17.04 -17.46
C TYR A 503 1.02 -16.39 -18.01
N ALA A 504 2.14 -16.55 -17.30
CA ALA A 504 3.42 -16.03 -17.73
C ALA A 504 4.61 -16.88 -17.27
N SER A 505 5.72 -16.78 -18.02
CA SER A 505 7.01 -17.40 -17.70
C SER A 505 8.11 -16.34 -17.74
N PRO A 506 9.06 -16.34 -16.77
CA PRO A 506 10.16 -15.40 -16.79
C PRO A 506 11.11 -15.75 -17.94
N ILE A 507 11.73 -14.73 -18.52
CA ILE A 507 12.75 -14.88 -19.56
C ILE A 507 14.10 -14.54 -18.95
N ASP A 508 15.05 -15.48 -19.03
CA ASP A 508 16.45 -15.20 -18.72
C ASP A 508 17.00 -14.14 -19.69
N LEU A 509 17.47 -13.01 -19.15
CA LEU A 509 17.81 -11.85 -19.98
C LEU A 509 19.00 -12.12 -20.90
N GLY A 510 19.95 -12.96 -20.49
CA GLY A 510 21.12 -13.33 -21.28
C GLY A 510 20.77 -14.24 -22.44
N SER A 511 20.23 -15.41 -22.13
CA SER A 511 19.97 -16.50 -23.06
C SER A 511 18.64 -16.38 -23.82
N GLY A 512 17.60 -15.81 -23.20
CA GLY A 512 16.23 -15.87 -23.72
C GLY A 512 15.50 -17.17 -23.36
N ARG A 513 16.02 -17.94 -22.41
CA ARG A 513 15.40 -19.17 -21.92
C ARG A 513 14.22 -18.88 -21.00
N LEU A 514 13.11 -19.58 -21.21
CA LEU A 514 11.92 -19.52 -20.38
C LEU A 514 12.09 -20.33 -19.09
N GLY A 515 11.58 -19.80 -17.98
CA GLY A 515 11.46 -20.51 -16.71
C GLY A 515 10.11 -21.20 -16.54
N LEU A 516 9.75 -21.51 -15.29
CA LEU A 516 8.45 -22.11 -14.97
C LEU A 516 7.29 -21.14 -15.27
N PHE A 517 6.17 -21.70 -15.70
CA PHE A 517 4.94 -20.96 -15.97
C PHE A 517 4.10 -20.80 -14.70
N THR A 518 3.44 -19.66 -14.53
CA THR A 518 2.52 -19.40 -13.41
C THR A 518 1.38 -18.48 -13.86
N GLY A 519 0.21 -18.62 -13.22
CA GLY A 519 -0.93 -17.71 -13.45
C GLY A 519 -0.95 -16.48 -12.54
N ASP A 520 -1.85 -15.51 -12.77
CA ASP A 520 -2.00 -14.27 -11.96
C ASP A 520 -3.12 -14.34 -10.89
N ASN A 521 -3.71 -15.51 -10.63
CA ASN A 521 -4.71 -15.70 -9.57
C ASN A 521 -4.03 -16.04 -8.24
N MET A 522 -4.50 -15.42 -7.16
CA MET A 522 -3.98 -15.67 -5.82
C MET A 522 -4.29 -17.08 -5.30
N ALA A 523 -5.43 -17.65 -5.67
CA ALA A 523 -5.83 -18.99 -5.22
C ALA A 523 -4.93 -20.08 -5.81
N THR A 524 -4.38 -19.84 -6.99
CA THR A 524 -3.41 -20.70 -7.68
C THR A 524 -1.97 -20.21 -7.47
N SER A 525 -1.74 -19.35 -6.46
CA SER A 525 -0.45 -18.66 -6.24
C SER A 525 0.76 -19.59 -6.20
N CYS A 526 0.60 -20.75 -5.60
CA CYS A 526 1.63 -21.77 -5.42
C CYS A 526 1.86 -22.67 -6.65
N LEU A 527 0.99 -22.62 -7.67
CA LEU A 527 1.10 -23.51 -8.82
C LEU A 527 2.19 -23.01 -9.78
N ARG A 528 3.01 -23.95 -10.26
CA ARG A 528 4.06 -23.73 -11.25
C ARG A 528 4.00 -24.88 -12.25
N TYR A 529 4.22 -24.58 -13.52
CA TYR A 529 4.12 -25.56 -14.59
C TYR A 529 5.35 -25.55 -15.48
N GLU A 530 5.87 -26.73 -15.82
CA GLU A 530 6.92 -26.90 -16.84
C GLU A 530 6.35 -26.85 -18.27
N ARG A 531 5.09 -27.26 -18.41
CA ARG A 531 4.32 -27.24 -19.66
C ARG A 531 3.11 -26.32 -19.52
N HIS A 532 2.63 -25.79 -20.62
CA HIS A 532 1.40 -25.00 -20.64
C HIS A 532 0.23 -25.88 -20.17
N PRO A 533 -0.51 -25.51 -19.10
CA PRO A 533 -1.51 -26.39 -18.50
C PRO A 533 -2.69 -26.71 -19.43
N LEU A 534 -2.95 -25.84 -20.42
CA LEU A 534 -4.08 -25.97 -21.36
C LEU A 534 -3.69 -26.57 -22.72
N THR A 535 -2.51 -26.26 -23.27
CA THR A 535 -2.09 -26.76 -24.60
C THR A 535 -1.10 -27.92 -24.52
N GLY A 536 -0.49 -28.18 -23.36
CA GLY A 536 0.56 -29.19 -23.17
C GLY A 536 1.93 -28.81 -23.76
N ALA A 537 2.02 -27.65 -24.41
CA ALA A 537 3.25 -27.14 -25.01
C ALA A 537 4.38 -26.97 -23.99
N GLU A 538 5.61 -27.18 -24.41
CA GLU A 538 6.79 -27.02 -23.55
C GLU A 538 7.03 -25.53 -23.25
N ILE A 539 7.25 -25.20 -21.97
CA ILE A 539 7.54 -23.84 -21.52
C ILE A 539 8.93 -23.79 -20.87
N ALA A 540 9.13 -24.51 -19.76
CA ALA A 540 10.38 -24.42 -19.01
C ALA A 540 11.55 -24.95 -19.85
N GLY A 541 12.62 -24.16 -19.95
CA GLY A 541 13.80 -24.49 -20.75
C GLY A 541 13.71 -24.10 -22.23
N ARG A 542 12.52 -23.77 -22.75
CA ARG A 542 12.34 -23.34 -24.13
C ARG A 542 13.03 -22.00 -24.42
N MET A 543 13.64 -21.90 -25.59
CA MET A 543 14.31 -20.68 -26.05
C MET A 543 13.32 -19.78 -26.80
N VAL A 544 13.27 -18.49 -26.43
CA VAL A 544 12.48 -17.49 -27.16
C VAL A 544 13.14 -17.19 -28.53
N PRO A 545 12.43 -17.40 -29.66
CA PRO A 545 12.97 -17.05 -30.96
C PRO A 545 13.24 -15.53 -31.06
N MET A 546 14.31 -15.15 -31.76
CA MET A 546 14.68 -13.75 -31.98
C MET A 546 14.80 -12.90 -30.69
N TRP A 547 15.13 -13.52 -29.54
CA TRP A 547 15.22 -12.80 -28.26
C TRP A 547 16.13 -11.55 -28.30
N GLY A 548 17.25 -11.63 -29.02
CA GLY A 548 18.15 -10.48 -29.22
C GLY A 548 17.44 -9.29 -29.89
N ALA A 549 16.60 -9.54 -30.90
CA ALA A 549 15.84 -8.50 -31.60
C ALA A 549 14.73 -7.92 -30.71
N ILE A 550 14.04 -8.75 -29.91
CA ILE A 550 13.03 -8.30 -28.94
C ILE A 550 13.66 -7.34 -27.91
N LYS A 551 14.82 -7.71 -27.33
CA LYS A 551 15.55 -6.83 -26.41
C LYS A 551 15.98 -5.53 -27.08
N ALA A 552 16.53 -5.61 -28.29
CA ALA A 552 16.98 -4.43 -29.03
C ALA A 552 15.82 -3.47 -29.28
N LEU A 553 14.65 -3.98 -29.69
CA LEU A 553 13.45 -3.18 -29.89
C LEU A 553 13.00 -2.46 -28.61
N ALA A 554 12.99 -3.16 -27.46
CA ALA A 554 12.64 -2.54 -26.18
C ALA A 554 13.60 -1.40 -25.78
N VAL A 555 14.91 -1.60 -25.97
CA VAL A 555 15.93 -0.57 -25.67
C VAL A 555 15.78 0.61 -26.62
N GLN A 556 15.57 0.38 -27.91
CA GLN A 556 15.33 1.43 -28.90
C GLN A 556 14.05 2.21 -28.60
N ALA A 557 12.96 1.52 -28.25
CA ALA A 557 11.72 2.14 -27.83
C ALA A 557 11.93 3.05 -26.61
N HIS A 558 12.61 2.58 -25.57
CA HIS A 558 12.91 3.42 -24.40
C HIS A 558 13.87 4.57 -24.74
N ALA A 559 14.78 4.39 -25.70
CA ALA A 559 15.61 5.48 -26.21
C ALA A 559 14.82 6.54 -26.99
N THR A 560 13.65 6.21 -27.55
CA THR A 560 12.72 7.19 -28.12
C THR A 560 11.91 7.90 -27.03
N PHE A 561 11.49 7.17 -25.99
CA PHE A 561 10.67 7.69 -24.88
C PHE A 561 11.49 7.96 -23.60
N ARG A 562 12.64 8.65 -23.73
CA ARG A 562 13.65 8.81 -22.65
C ARG A 562 13.21 9.63 -21.44
N HIS A 563 12.12 10.38 -21.56
CA HIS A 563 11.51 11.08 -20.43
C HIS A 563 10.87 10.11 -19.43
N ARG A 564 10.63 8.85 -19.83
CA ARG A 564 10.26 7.80 -18.90
C ARG A 564 11.51 7.19 -18.27
N THR A 565 11.41 6.89 -16.98
CA THR A 565 12.48 6.29 -16.18
C THR A 565 12.36 4.76 -16.16
N VAL A 566 11.13 4.24 -16.03
CA VAL A 566 10.82 2.81 -16.07
C VAL A 566 9.61 2.59 -16.95
N VAL A 567 9.72 1.66 -17.90
CA VAL A 567 8.63 1.29 -18.82
C VAL A 567 8.59 -0.23 -18.97
N GLY A 568 7.39 -0.81 -18.89
CA GLY A 568 7.14 -2.16 -19.37
C GLY A 568 6.65 -2.11 -20.82
N TRP A 569 7.41 -2.65 -21.76
CA TRP A 569 7.05 -2.74 -23.17
C TRP A 569 6.38 -4.05 -23.46
N ASP A 570 5.22 -4.02 -24.10
CA ASP A 570 4.57 -5.21 -24.62
C ASP A 570 4.91 -5.34 -26.10
N ILE A 571 5.57 -6.44 -26.44
CA ILE A 571 6.10 -6.74 -27.77
C ILE A 571 5.49 -8.06 -28.23
N ALA A 572 4.99 -8.11 -29.45
CA ALA A 572 4.64 -9.36 -30.13
C ALA A 572 5.81 -9.84 -30.99
N LEU A 573 5.88 -11.13 -31.26
CA LEU A 573 6.77 -11.69 -32.28
C LEU A 573 5.92 -12.27 -33.40
N THR A 574 6.05 -11.71 -34.60
CA THR A 574 5.38 -12.17 -35.82
C THR A 574 6.37 -12.86 -36.75
N ALA A 575 5.90 -13.39 -37.88
CA ALA A 575 6.77 -13.96 -38.91
C ALA A 575 7.80 -12.94 -39.45
N ASP A 576 7.45 -11.65 -39.48
CA ASP A 576 8.32 -10.56 -39.97
C ASP A 576 9.25 -10.00 -38.88
N GLY A 577 9.13 -10.48 -37.64
CA GLY A 577 9.95 -10.08 -36.50
C GLY A 577 9.17 -9.42 -35.36
N PRO A 578 9.88 -8.79 -34.40
CA PRO A 578 9.24 -8.21 -33.22
C PRO A 578 8.49 -6.91 -33.53
N VAL A 579 7.31 -6.75 -32.96
CA VAL A 579 6.40 -5.60 -33.16
C VAL A 579 6.01 -5.00 -31.82
N LEU A 580 6.19 -3.68 -31.65
CA LEU A 580 5.87 -2.97 -30.42
C LEU A 580 4.38 -2.68 -30.31
N LEU A 581 3.71 -3.27 -29.31
CA LEU A 581 2.26 -3.15 -29.12
C LEU A 581 1.89 -1.96 -28.24
N GLU A 582 2.54 -1.82 -27.09
CA GLU A 582 2.27 -0.74 -26.13
C GLU A 582 3.47 -0.51 -25.20
N GLY A 583 3.53 0.68 -24.60
CA GLY A 583 4.42 0.99 -23.47
C GLY A 583 3.62 1.32 -22.22
N ASN A 584 4.03 0.78 -21.08
CA ASN A 584 3.35 0.97 -19.80
C ASN A 584 4.28 1.63 -18.77
N GLY A 585 4.09 2.94 -18.57
CA GLY A 585 4.78 3.73 -17.55
C GLY A 585 4.25 3.55 -16.12
N ASN A 586 3.20 2.76 -15.91
CA ASN A 586 2.69 2.41 -14.59
C ASN A 586 2.46 0.89 -14.53
N LEU A 587 3.50 0.13 -14.89
CA LEU A 587 3.48 -1.33 -14.98
C LEU A 587 3.03 -1.99 -13.68
N ASP A 588 2.49 -3.21 -13.79
CA ASP A 588 2.25 -4.05 -12.62
C ASP A 588 3.53 -4.74 -12.19
N VAL A 589 3.93 -4.58 -10.94
CA VAL A 589 5.17 -5.16 -10.40
C VAL A 589 4.93 -6.48 -9.66
N MET A 590 3.69 -6.81 -9.30
CA MET A 590 3.42 -7.98 -8.48
C MET A 590 3.51 -9.25 -9.30
N PHE A 591 2.79 -9.28 -10.43
CA PHE A 591 2.81 -10.46 -11.27
C PHE A 591 4.22 -10.71 -11.83
N LEU A 592 4.94 -9.64 -12.19
CA LEU A 592 6.36 -9.72 -12.57
C LEU A 592 7.23 -10.39 -11.48
N GLN A 593 7.16 -9.94 -10.23
CA GLN A 593 7.94 -10.52 -9.13
C GLN A 593 7.60 -11.99 -8.90
N ARG A 594 6.30 -12.34 -8.97
CA ARG A 594 5.83 -13.72 -8.84
C ARG A 594 6.36 -14.62 -9.96
N VAL A 595 6.28 -14.16 -11.21
CA VAL A 595 6.73 -14.90 -12.39
C VAL A 595 8.23 -15.17 -12.33
N HIS A 596 9.03 -14.21 -11.88
CA HIS A 596 10.46 -14.39 -11.66
C HIS A 596 10.80 -15.20 -10.39
N ASP A 597 9.81 -15.52 -9.56
CA ASP A 597 9.95 -16.17 -8.25
C ASP A 597 11.00 -15.51 -7.34
N LEU A 598 11.13 -14.19 -7.45
CA LEU A 598 12.11 -13.37 -6.74
C LEU A 598 11.50 -12.02 -6.34
N PRO A 599 11.77 -11.52 -5.12
CA PRO A 599 11.39 -10.17 -4.75
C PRO A 599 12.19 -9.17 -5.59
N ALA A 600 11.61 -8.01 -5.89
CA ALA A 600 12.25 -7.04 -6.76
C ALA A 600 13.63 -6.59 -6.25
N GLY A 601 13.85 -6.55 -4.93
CA GLY A 601 15.16 -6.26 -4.31
C GLY A 601 16.32 -7.14 -4.73
N ARG A 602 16.07 -8.38 -5.19
CA ARG A 602 17.11 -9.33 -5.65
C ARG A 602 17.30 -9.33 -7.16
N THR A 603 16.64 -8.42 -7.86
CA THR A 603 16.69 -8.34 -9.31
C THR A 603 17.48 -7.12 -9.75
N GLN A 604 17.93 -7.10 -11.01
CA GLN A 604 18.51 -5.91 -11.61
C GLN A 604 17.55 -4.71 -11.57
N PHE A 605 16.23 -4.97 -11.61
CA PHE A 605 15.22 -3.94 -11.44
C PHE A 605 15.30 -3.28 -10.05
N GLY A 606 15.50 -4.05 -8.98
CA GLY A 606 15.71 -3.52 -7.64
C GLY A 606 16.95 -2.62 -7.56
N VAL A 607 18.07 -3.06 -8.12
CA VAL A 607 19.32 -2.28 -8.15
C VAL A 607 19.12 -0.93 -8.86
N MET A 608 18.48 -0.93 -10.02
CA MET A 608 18.19 0.32 -10.74
C MET A 608 17.19 1.20 -9.98
N LEU A 609 16.17 0.59 -9.37
CA LEU A 609 15.16 1.31 -8.61
C LEU A 609 15.75 1.99 -7.38
N ASP A 610 16.70 1.35 -6.69
CA ASP A 610 17.38 1.93 -5.52
C ASP A 610 18.05 3.26 -5.86
N GLN A 611 18.84 3.29 -6.94
CA GLN A 611 19.49 4.50 -7.45
C GLN A 611 18.50 5.62 -7.77
N LEU A 612 17.34 5.25 -8.33
CA LEU A 612 16.30 6.20 -8.68
C LEU A 612 15.56 6.74 -7.46
N LEU A 613 15.33 5.89 -6.44
CA LEU A 613 14.71 6.30 -5.18
C LEU A 613 15.62 7.26 -4.41
N ASP A 614 16.93 7.01 -4.37
CA ASP A 614 17.91 7.92 -3.75
C ASP A 614 17.94 9.29 -4.44
N THR A 615 17.89 9.28 -5.78
CA THR A 615 17.80 10.49 -6.59
C THR A 615 16.50 11.26 -6.30
N LEU A 616 15.37 10.56 -6.21
CA LEU A 616 14.07 11.13 -5.91
C LEU A 616 14.03 11.79 -4.52
N VAL A 617 14.60 11.13 -3.50
CA VAL A 617 14.70 11.69 -2.14
C VAL A 617 15.60 12.92 -2.12
N THR A 618 16.77 12.86 -2.76
CA THR A 618 17.75 13.97 -2.78
C THR A 618 17.22 15.21 -3.50
N THR A 619 16.59 15.02 -4.67
CA THR A 619 16.08 16.12 -5.50
C THR A 619 14.98 16.89 -4.78
N ARG A 620 14.10 16.20 -4.06
CA ARG A 620 13.00 16.83 -3.33
C ARG A 620 13.45 17.56 -2.06
N VAL A 621 14.53 17.09 -1.40
CA VAL A 621 15.13 17.83 -0.29
C VAL A 621 15.67 19.17 -0.76
N LYS A 622 16.33 19.22 -1.93
CA LYS A 622 16.81 20.48 -2.51
C LYS A 622 15.67 21.45 -2.84
N ALA A 623 14.60 20.97 -3.49
CA ALA A 623 13.42 21.79 -3.78
C ALA A 623 12.69 22.29 -2.52
N GLY A 624 12.78 21.54 -1.41
CA GLY A 624 12.21 21.96 -0.12
C GLY A 624 13.06 22.99 0.64
N HIS A 625 14.35 23.13 0.32
CA HIS A 625 15.22 24.17 0.91
C HIS A 625 15.07 25.51 0.17
N SER A 626 14.84 25.52 -1.15
CA SER A 626 14.62 26.77 -1.90
C SER A 626 13.35 27.51 -1.47
N ASP A 627 12.28 26.79 -1.12
CA ASP A 627 11.03 27.38 -0.58
C ASP A 627 11.20 27.99 0.83
N LEU A 628 12.31 27.68 1.53
CA LEU A 628 12.61 28.20 2.86
C LEU A 628 13.50 29.46 2.80
N ASP A 629 14.36 29.59 1.80
CA ASP A 629 15.19 30.79 1.60
C ASP A 629 14.40 31.97 1.02
N ASP A 630 13.33 31.72 0.24
CA ASP A 630 12.46 32.77 -0.29
C ASP A 630 11.39 33.28 0.71
N ARG A 631 11.40 32.79 1.96
CA ARG A 631 10.57 33.32 3.07
C ARG A 631 11.39 33.76 4.28
N GLY A 632 12.60 34.25 4.02
CA GLY A 632 13.39 35.02 4.99
C GLY A 632 12.75 36.35 5.29
#